data_AF-A0A914ZWI6-F1
#
_entry.id   AF-A0A914ZWI6-F1
#
_cell.length_a   1.000
_cell.length_b   1.000
_cell.length_c   1.000
_cell.angle_alpha   90.00
_cell.angle_beta   90.00
_cell.angle_gamma   90.00
#
_symmetry.space_group_name_H-M   'P 1'
#
loop_
_entity.id
_entity.type
_entity.pdbx_description
1 polymer ?
#
loop_
_entity_poly.entity_id
_entity_poly.type
_entity_poly.pdbx_seq_one_letter_code
_entity_poly.pdbx_strand_id
1 'polypeptide(L)'
;MFQVCYQYFQVLFEGKFCVMNVPVGAVFGHQEDPEKFTQAVAHIESKALDIKSNIEQLLFMLDLQEKVPWPEMLDKFSSLASAMAQLQSVLKKSALPSGVEDFGKLLRKHLLVPHRLSNDIDANLQQSTQNRVHCWNHDVAPDYLRTKPTPEMEADEAQLDSEKNSRTFDQVNKQIVAMNKHLESLLNSLADNARSQADAHADVPTYNNHDTQKLVRAVINGEGLRPTRGAVSTENAQPSVSAAGASSTTHVPPRSAGSATAQQQRR
;
A
#
# COMPACT_ATOMS: atom_id res chain seq x y z
N MET A 1 -6.21 -10.90 -15.23
CA MET A 1 -6.03 -9.45 -15.39
C MET A 1 -4.57 -9.02 -15.55
N PHE A 2 -3.66 -9.33 -14.60
CA PHE A 2 -2.24 -8.93 -14.66
C PHE A 2 -1.46 -9.50 -15.85
N GLN A 3 -1.69 -10.76 -16.23
CA GLN A 3 -1.03 -11.40 -17.38
C GLN A 3 -1.37 -10.68 -18.71
N VAL A 4 -2.60 -10.16 -18.85
CA VAL A 4 -3.07 -9.54 -20.10
C VAL A 4 -2.59 -8.09 -20.18
N CYS A 5 -2.64 -7.31 -19.10
CA CYS A 5 -2.03 -5.97 -19.10
C CYS A 5 -0.51 -6.03 -19.34
N TYR A 6 0.17 -7.04 -18.78
CA TYR A 6 1.60 -7.25 -18.95
C TYR A 6 1.98 -7.66 -20.38
N GLN A 7 1.22 -8.58 -20.98
CA GLN A 7 1.46 -9.06 -22.35
C GLN A 7 1.38 -7.92 -23.39
N TYR A 8 0.48 -6.96 -23.18
CA TYR A 8 0.25 -5.80 -24.06
C TYR A 8 1.22 -4.65 -23.79
N PHE A 9 1.50 -4.33 -22.52
CA PHE A 9 2.40 -3.22 -22.16
C PHE A 9 3.86 -3.50 -22.57
N GLN A 10 4.29 -4.76 -22.51
CA GLN A 10 5.68 -5.14 -22.75
C GLN A 10 6.11 -5.07 -24.22
N VAL A 11 5.21 -5.26 -25.19
CA VAL A 11 5.58 -5.14 -26.62
C VAL A 11 5.41 -3.73 -27.15
N LEU A 12 4.46 -2.97 -26.60
CA LEU A 12 4.30 -1.55 -26.92
C LEU A 12 5.52 -0.72 -26.50
N PHE A 13 6.26 -1.16 -25.47
CA PHE A 13 7.43 -0.45 -24.94
C PHE A 13 8.79 -1.13 -25.19
N GLU A 14 8.94 -2.45 -25.01
CA GLU A 14 10.24 -3.13 -25.25
C GLU A 14 10.47 -3.49 -26.72
N GLY A 15 9.43 -3.50 -27.56
CA GLY A 15 9.61 -3.45 -29.01
C GLY A 15 9.98 -2.02 -29.37
N LYS A 16 11.26 -1.65 -29.15
CA LYS A 16 11.84 -0.33 -29.41
C LYS A 16 11.00 0.42 -30.42
N PHE A 17 10.41 1.53 -29.98
CA PHE A 17 10.15 2.68 -30.81
C PHE A 17 11.27 2.71 -31.85
N CYS A 18 10.95 2.30 -33.08
CA CYS A 18 11.91 2.32 -34.15
C CYS A 18 12.04 3.80 -34.55
N VAL A 19 12.62 4.59 -33.66
CA VAL A 19 13.38 5.78 -34.01
C VAL A 19 14.62 5.23 -34.70
N MET A 20 14.42 4.63 -35.88
CA MET A 20 15.49 4.61 -36.85
C MET A 20 15.85 6.08 -37.04
N ASN A 21 17.11 6.36 -36.80
CA ASN A 21 17.75 7.63 -37.10
C ASN A 21 17.60 7.87 -38.61
N VAL A 22 16.48 8.46 -39.02
CA VAL A 22 16.22 8.85 -40.40
C VAL A 22 16.87 10.21 -40.60
N PRO A 23 17.69 10.40 -41.64
CA PRO A 23 18.27 11.70 -41.96
C PRO A 23 17.15 12.72 -42.09
N VAL A 24 17.34 13.85 -41.41
CA VAL A 24 16.48 15.04 -41.38
C VAL A 24 16.01 15.38 -42.80
N GLY A 25 14.81 14.94 -43.18
CA GLY A 25 14.36 15.08 -44.57
C GLY A 25 12.89 14.81 -44.88
N ALA A 26 12.10 14.25 -43.95
CA ALA A 26 10.66 14.07 -44.16
C ALA A 26 9.88 14.57 -42.94
N VAL A 27 9.60 15.88 -42.95
CA VAL A 27 8.80 16.55 -41.92
C VAL A 27 7.33 16.17 -42.11
N PHE A 28 6.89 15.12 -41.42
CA PHE A 28 5.47 14.92 -41.10
C PHE A 28 5.19 15.57 -39.74
N GLY A 29 4.62 16.77 -39.76
CA GLY A 29 4.16 17.50 -38.58
C GLY A 29 5.28 18.12 -37.76
N HIS A 30 5.11 19.37 -37.33
CA HIS A 30 5.97 19.97 -36.31
C HIS A 30 5.79 19.16 -35.01
N GLN A 31 6.75 18.30 -34.69
CA GLN A 31 6.83 17.67 -33.39
C GLN A 31 7.33 18.72 -32.39
N GLU A 32 6.42 19.28 -31.60
CA GLU A 32 6.80 20.11 -30.45
C GLU A 32 7.62 19.24 -29.49
N ASP A 33 8.89 19.61 -29.29
CA ASP A 33 9.84 19.02 -28.34
C ASP A 33 10.07 17.49 -28.45
N PRO A 34 10.72 17.00 -29.54
CA PRO A 34 11.02 15.57 -29.71
C PRO A 34 11.88 14.99 -28.57
N GLU A 35 12.71 15.81 -27.94
CA GLU A 35 13.52 15.42 -26.80
C GLU A 35 12.66 15.11 -25.56
N LYS A 36 11.65 15.93 -25.28
CA LYS A 36 10.74 15.69 -24.14
C LYS A 36 9.92 14.43 -24.34
N PHE A 37 9.46 14.19 -25.56
CA PHE A 37 8.74 12.96 -25.88
C PHE A 37 9.64 11.73 -25.72
N THR A 38 10.88 11.79 -26.23
CA THR A 38 11.87 10.72 -26.07
C THR A 38 12.16 10.44 -24.58
N GLN A 39 12.31 11.49 -23.78
CA GLN A 39 12.50 11.36 -22.33
C GLN A 39 11.28 10.73 -21.64
N ALA A 40 10.07 11.14 -22.03
CA ALA A 40 8.83 10.58 -21.50
C ALA A 40 8.73 9.07 -21.80
N VAL A 41 9.01 8.66 -23.04
CA VAL A 41 9.02 7.24 -23.45
C VAL A 41 10.04 6.44 -22.65
N ALA A 42 11.29 6.93 -22.55
CA ALA A 42 12.35 6.25 -21.79
C ALA A 42 12.00 6.11 -20.29
N HIS A 43 11.33 7.11 -19.71
CA HIS A 43 10.89 7.03 -18.32
C HIS A 43 9.76 6.02 -18.13
N ILE A 44 8.80 5.94 -19.04
CA ILE A 44 7.75 4.90 -19.00
C ILE A 44 8.39 3.52 -19.16
N GLU A 45 9.34 3.35 -20.08
CA GLU A 45 10.08 2.10 -20.29
C GLU A 45 10.77 1.65 -19.00
N SER A 46 11.51 2.55 -18.33
CA SER A 46 12.15 2.24 -17.05
C SER A 46 11.14 1.79 -15.98
N LYS A 47 9.99 2.46 -15.87
CA LYS A 47 8.94 2.06 -14.91
C LYS A 47 8.26 0.75 -15.29
N ALA A 48 8.11 0.47 -16.58
CA ALA A 48 7.61 -0.80 -17.08
C ALA A 48 8.52 -1.96 -16.66
N LEU A 49 9.84 -1.77 -16.83
CA LEU A 49 10.86 -2.75 -16.46
C LEU A 49 10.87 -3.03 -14.95
N ASP A 50 10.70 -2.01 -14.12
CA ASP A 50 10.60 -2.17 -12.66
C ASP A 50 9.36 -3.02 -12.27
N ILE A 51 8.22 -2.74 -12.89
CA ILE A 51 6.98 -3.50 -12.66
C ILE A 51 7.14 -4.94 -13.13
N LYS A 52 7.75 -5.13 -14.31
CA LYS A 52 8.10 -6.44 -14.86
C LYS A 52 8.93 -7.27 -13.91
N SER A 53 10.03 -6.72 -13.41
CA SER A 53 10.90 -7.45 -12.49
C SER A 53 10.16 -7.82 -11.20
N ASN A 54 9.30 -6.93 -10.67
CA ASN A 54 8.47 -7.25 -9.51
C ASN A 54 7.48 -8.39 -9.78
N ILE A 55 6.86 -8.43 -10.97
CA ILE A 55 5.95 -9.51 -11.36
C ILE A 55 6.71 -10.82 -11.50
N GLU A 56 7.87 -10.83 -12.17
CA GLU A 56 8.71 -12.02 -12.33
C GLU A 56 9.16 -12.58 -10.98
N GLN A 57 9.59 -11.71 -10.05
CA GLN A 57 9.97 -12.11 -8.70
C GLN A 57 8.78 -12.69 -7.91
N LEU A 58 7.61 -12.07 -8.03
CA LEU A 58 6.40 -12.54 -7.35
C LEU A 58 5.95 -13.90 -7.89
N LEU A 59 5.95 -14.07 -9.22
CA LEU A 59 5.64 -15.36 -9.85
C LEU A 59 6.65 -16.42 -9.44
N PHE A 60 7.94 -16.11 -9.44
CA PHE A 60 8.98 -17.02 -8.98
C PHE A 60 8.76 -17.47 -7.53
N MET A 61 8.38 -16.56 -6.64
CA MET A 61 8.02 -16.90 -5.25
C MET A 61 6.82 -17.83 -5.18
N LEU A 62 5.77 -17.58 -5.98
CA LEU A 62 4.55 -18.38 -6.01
C LEU A 62 4.75 -19.77 -6.62
N ASP A 63 5.58 -19.87 -7.67
CA ASP A 63 5.80 -21.11 -8.40
C ASP A 63 6.80 -22.04 -7.70
N LEU A 64 7.82 -21.48 -7.03
CA LEU A 64 8.91 -22.29 -6.48
C LEU A 64 8.68 -22.74 -5.03
N GLN A 65 7.79 -22.10 -4.27
CA GLN A 65 7.58 -22.43 -2.86
C GLN A 65 6.26 -23.14 -2.59
N GLU A 66 6.34 -24.35 -2.02
CA GLU A 66 5.19 -25.09 -1.51
C GLU A 66 4.49 -24.35 -0.35
N LYS A 67 5.23 -23.51 0.40
CA LYS A 67 4.72 -22.61 1.45
C LYS A 67 5.46 -21.27 1.46
N VAL A 68 4.94 -20.29 0.74
CA VAL A 68 5.43 -18.91 0.81
C VAL A 68 5.06 -18.30 2.17
N PRO A 69 6.02 -17.71 2.92
CA PRO A 69 5.68 -16.94 4.12
C PRO A 69 4.81 -15.74 3.74
N TRP A 70 3.57 -15.74 4.24
CA TRP A 70 2.55 -14.73 3.94
C TRP A 70 3.03 -13.26 4.07
N PRO A 71 3.82 -12.87 5.10
CA PRO A 71 4.32 -11.49 5.22
C PRO A 71 5.18 -11.07 4.02
N GLU A 72 6.10 -11.93 3.56
CA GLU A 72 7.00 -11.59 2.45
C GLU A 72 6.25 -11.47 1.13
N MET A 73 5.24 -12.33 0.93
CA MET A 73 4.35 -12.23 -0.24
C MET A 73 3.56 -10.93 -0.23
N LEU A 74 3.03 -10.52 0.93
CA LEU A 74 2.32 -9.25 1.07
C LEU A 74 3.21 -8.03 0.82
N ASP A 75 4.46 -8.08 1.27
CA ASP A 75 5.43 -7.01 1.02
C ASP A 75 5.70 -6.87 -0.49
N LYS A 76 5.83 -8.00 -1.21
CA LYS A 76 5.97 -7.99 -2.68
C LYS A 76 4.71 -7.48 -3.39
N PHE A 77 3.53 -7.88 -2.95
CA PHE A 77 2.27 -7.33 -3.47
C PHE A 77 2.15 -5.82 -3.22
N SER A 78 2.54 -5.36 -2.04
CA SER A 78 2.51 -3.94 -1.66
C SER A 78 3.52 -3.12 -2.49
N SER A 79 4.70 -3.69 -2.74
CA SER A 79 5.70 -3.12 -3.66
C SER A 79 5.15 -2.99 -5.08
N LEU A 80 4.53 -4.06 -5.61
CA LEU A 80 3.92 -4.04 -6.94
C LEU A 80 2.78 -3.01 -7.04
N ALA A 81 1.90 -2.96 -6.05
CA ALA A 81 0.82 -1.98 -5.98
C ALA A 81 1.36 -0.54 -5.95
N SER A 82 2.42 -0.31 -5.18
CA SER A 82 3.10 0.99 -5.11
C SER A 82 3.73 1.38 -6.46
N ALA A 83 4.41 0.45 -7.13
CA ALA A 83 4.99 0.67 -8.45
C ALA A 83 3.92 1.01 -9.51
N MET A 84 2.78 0.33 -9.49
CA MET A 84 1.64 0.62 -10.37
C MET A 84 1.04 2.01 -10.09
N ALA A 85 0.85 2.38 -8.82
CA ALA A 85 0.36 3.70 -8.45
C ALA A 85 1.33 4.82 -8.87
N GLN A 86 2.64 4.57 -8.75
CA GLN A 86 3.66 5.49 -9.25
C GLN A 86 3.58 5.64 -10.78
N LEU A 87 3.45 4.55 -11.53
CA LEU A 87 3.27 4.61 -12.99
C LEU A 87 2.03 5.44 -13.37
N GLN A 88 0.90 5.25 -12.69
CA GLN A 88 -0.30 6.07 -12.90
C GLN A 88 -0.05 7.56 -12.64
N SER A 89 0.69 7.90 -11.57
CA SER A 89 1.07 9.29 -11.26
C SER A 89 1.99 9.88 -12.33
N VAL A 90 2.97 9.10 -12.81
CA VAL A 90 3.89 9.48 -13.87
C VAL A 90 3.11 9.77 -15.16
N LEU A 91 2.15 8.92 -15.54
CA LEU A 91 1.32 9.14 -16.74
C LEU A 91 0.45 10.41 -16.65
N LYS A 92 -0.01 10.79 -15.46
CA LYS A 92 -0.73 12.06 -15.23
C LYS A 92 0.16 13.30 -15.42
N LYS A 93 1.48 13.15 -15.33
CA LYS A 93 2.50 14.21 -15.51
C LYS A 93 3.19 14.13 -16.87
N SER A 94 2.51 13.59 -17.89
CA SER A 94 3.08 13.36 -19.23
C SER A 94 4.34 12.50 -19.24
N ALA A 95 4.47 11.64 -18.24
CA ALA A 95 5.63 10.79 -18.00
C ALA A 95 6.97 11.51 -17.88
N LEU A 96 6.97 12.81 -17.55
CA LEU A 96 8.19 13.54 -17.25
C LEU A 96 8.54 13.41 -15.75
N PRO A 97 9.79 13.08 -15.39
CA PRO A 97 10.19 12.91 -13.98
C PRO A 97 9.88 14.12 -13.08
N SER A 98 10.00 15.33 -13.64
CA SER A 98 9.70 16.61 -12.96
C SER A 98 8.55 17.37 -13.62
N GLY A 99 7.63 16.65 -14.28
CA GLY A 99 6.48 17.25 -14.96
C GLY A 99 5.43 17.81 -13.99
N VAL A 100 4.75 18.87 -14.42
CA VAL A 100 3.50 19.32 -13.79
C VAL A 100 2.38 18.36 -14.19
N GLU A 101 1.39 18.17 -13.33
CA GLU A 101 0.18 17.42 -13.69
C GLU A 101 -0.56 18.12 -14.83
N ASP A 102 -0.38 17.61 -16.04
CA ASP A 102 -1.04 18.06 -17.28
C ASP A 102 -1.99 16.99 -17.83
N PHE A 103 -2.30 16.01 -16.98
CA PHE A 103 -3.08 14.82 -17.27
C PHE A 103 -2.58 14.01 -18.46
N GLY A 104 -1.30 14.10 -18.86
CA GLY A 104 -0.77 13.35 -20.01
C GLY A 104 -0.99 14.04 -21.35
N LYS A 105 -1.12 15.38 -21.37
CA LYS A 105 -1.34 16.16 -22.59
C LYS A 105 -0.25 15.95 -23.65
N LEU A 106 1.02 15.82 -23.25
CA LEU A 106 2.12 15.55 -24.16
C LEU A 106 1.91 14.23 -24.90
N LEU A 107 1.57 13.17 -24.17
CA LEU A 107 1.37 11.82 -24.73
C LEU A 107 0.17 11.79 -25.68
N ARG A 108 -0.93 12.46 -25.34
CA ARG A 108 -2.13 12.52 -26.21
C ARG A 108 -1.91 13.26 -27.52
N LYS A 109 -0.96 14.18 -27.60
CA LYS A 109 -0.60 14.87 -28.86
C LYS A 109 0.17 13.98 -29.82
N HIS A 110 0.76 12.89 -29.34
CA HIS A 110 1.60 12.00 -30.13
C HIS A 110 0.83 10.72 -30.49
N LEU A 111 0.83 10.37 -31.77
CA LEU A 111 0.16 9.17 -32.27
C LEU A 111 1.20 8.10 -32.59
N LEU A 112 0.89 6.86 -32.20
CA LEU A 112 1.68 5.68 -32.54
C LEU A 112 1.15 5.08 -33.83
N VAL A 113 2.01 4.95 -34.84
CA VAL A 113 1.67 4.35 -36.13
C VAL A 113 2.79 3.40 -36.54
N PRO A 114 2.50 2.14 -36.93
CA PRO A 114 3.47 1.27 -37.57
C PRO A 114 4.07 1.96 -38.81
N HIS A 115 5.38 2.10 -38.85
CA HIS A 115 6.04 2.67 -40.02
C HIS A 115 6.05 1.69 -41.21
N ARG A 116 6.31 0.41 -40.94
CA ARG A 116 6.32 -0.66 -41.93
C ARG A 116 5.88 -1.98 -41.28
N LEU A 117 5.11 -2.76 -42.02
CA LEU A 117 4.80 -4.14 -41.68
C LEU A 117 5.67 -5.07 -42.53
N SER A 118 6.26 -6.09 -41.92
CA SER A 118 7.10 -7.09 -42.60
C SER A 118 6.87 -8.47 -42.00
N ASN A 119 6.96 -9.50 -42.85
CA ASN A 119 6.96 -10.90 -42.43
C ASN A 119 8.38 -11.43 -42.16
N ASP A 120 9.41 -10.63 -42.48
CA ASP A 120 10.79 -11.01 -42.23
C ASP A 120 11.09 -10.97 -40.72
N ILE A 121 11.84 -11.97 -40.25
CA ILE A 121 12.25 -12.05 -38.85
C ILE A 121 13.18 -10.87 -38.53
N ASP A 122 12.83 -10.11 -37.50
CA ASP A 122 13.65 -9.02 -36.98
C ASP A 122 14.36 -9.46 -35.70
N ALA A 123 15.67 -9.68 -35.80
CA ALA A 123 16.50 -10.11 -34.68
C ALA A 123 16.55 -9.09 -33.52
N ASN A 124 16.48 -7.79 -33.82
CA ASN A 124 16.47 -6.75 -32.79
C ASN A 124 15.15 -6.75 -32.02
N LEU A 125 14.04 -6.94 -32.74
CA LEU A 125 12.71 -7.05 -32.15
C LEU A 125 12.61 -8.30 -31.27
N GLN A 126 13.10 -9.44 -31.75
CA GLN A 126 13.16 -10.68 -30.98
C GLN A 126 13.97 -10.51 -29.70
N GLN A 127 15.18 -9.96 -29.80
CA GLN A 127 16.04 -9.75 -28.64
C GLN A 127 15.37 -8.84 -27.60
N SER A 128 14.77 -7.74 -28.05
CA SER A 128 14.19 -6.74 -27.15
C SER A 128 12.88 -7.23 -26.52
N THR A 129 12.11 -8.08 -27.23
CA THR A 129 10.85 -8.65 -26.72
C THR A 129 11.01 -10.03 -26.07
N GLN A 130 12.26 -10.47 -25.80
CA GLN A 130 12.56 -11.79 -25.24
C GLN A 130 11.93 -12.94 -26.03
N ASN A 131 12.07 -12.89 -27.37
CA ASN A 131 11.53 -13.85 -28.34
C ASN A 131 10.00 -13.96 -28.37
N ARG A 132 9.27 -12.99 -27.81
CA ARG A 132 7.81 -12.97 -27.89
C ARG A 132 7.30 -12.53 -29.25
N VAL A 133 8.02 -11.60 -29.90
CA VAL A 133 7.65 -11.08 -31.23
C VAL A 133 8.78 -11.34 -32.22
N HIS A 134 8.46 -12.07 -33.28
CA HIS A 134 9.43 -12.48 -34.30
C HIS A 134 9.52 -11.47 -35.46
N CYS A 135 8.38 -10.90 -35.84
CA CYS A 135 8.25 -9.90 -36.87
C CYS A 135 7.04 -9.01 -36.59
N TRP A 136 7.03 -7.81 -37.18
CA TRP A 136 5.94 -6.86 -37.05
C TRP A 136 5.03 -6.94 -38.29
N ASN A 137 4.02 -7.82 -38.26
CA ASN A 137 3.15 -8.13 -39.39
C ASN A 137 1.68 -7.74 -39.16
N HIS A 138 0.80 -8.05 -40.11
CA HIS A 138 -0.62 -7.72 -40.06
C HIS A 138 -1.40 -8.49 -38.98
N ASP A 139 -0.89 -9.62 -38.51
CA ASP A 139 -1.55 -10.42 -37.46
C ASP A 139 -1.18 -9.89 -36.07
N VAL A 140 0.07 -9.47 -35.91
CA VAL A 140 0.67 -9.11 -34.63
C VAL A 140 0.45 -7.64 -34.26
N ALA A 141 0.54 -6.73 -35.24
CA ALA A 141 0.45 -5.29 -34.99
C ALA A 141 -0.89 -4.86 -34.36
N PRO A 142 -2.07 -5.36 -34.79
CA PRO A 142 -3.35 -4.98 -34.18
C PRO A 142 -3.45 -5.35 -32.70
N ASP A 143 -2.92 -6.52 -32.33
CA ASP A 143 -2.93 -6.97 -30.95
C ASP A 143 -2.09 -6.06 -30.07
N TYR A 144 -0.85 -5.75 -30.50
CA TYR A 144 0.02 -4.91 -29.68
C TYR A 144 -0.30 -3.43 -29.68
N LEU A 145 -1.00 -2.92 -30.70
CA LEU A 145 -1.48 -1.54 -30.72
C LEU A 145 -2.93 -1.38 -30.26
N ARG A 146 -3.54 -2.45 -29.74
CA ARG A 146 -4.92 -2.40 -29.26
C ARG A 146 -5.06 -1.41 -28.10
N THR A 147 -5.95 -0.44 -28.28
CA THR A 147 -6.37 0.52 -27.23
C THR A 147 -7.71 0.16 -26.60
N LYS A 148 -8.45 -0.77 -27.22
CA LYS A 148 -9.74 -1.24 -26.71
C LYS A 148 -9.53 -2.08 -25.44
N PRO A 149 -10.17 -1.73 -24.31
CA PRO A 149 -10.08 -2.50 -23.07
C PRO A 149 -10.55 -3.96 -23.25
N THR A 150 -10.29 -4.77 -22.23
CA THR A 150 -10.78 -6.15 -22.19
C THR A 150 -12.29 -6.18 -21.98
N PRO A 151 -13.02 -7.19 -22.48
CA PRO A 151 -14.48 -7.27 -22.31
C PRO A 151 -14.95 -7.22 -20.86
N GLU A 152 -14.18 -7.78 -19.93
CA GLU A 152 -14.42 -7.72 -18.49
C GLU A 152 -14.39 -6.27 -17.98
N MET A 153 -13.36 -5.51 -18.35
CA MET A 153 -13.23 -4.10 -17.97
C MET A 153 -14.35 -3.25 -18.60
N GLU A 154 -14.74 -3.54 -19.85
CA GLU A 154 -15.88 -2.86 -20.50
C GLU A 154 -17.18 -3.09 -19.73
N ALA A 155 -17.39 -4.31 -19.22
CA ALA A 155 -18.55 -4.64 -18.41
C ALA A 155 -18.53 -3.91 -17.06
N ASP A 156 -17.37 -3.84 -16.40
CA ASP A 156 -17.19 -3.12 -15.15
C ASP A 156 -17.43 -1.61 -15.33
N GLU A 157 -16.88 -1.01 -16.39
CA GLU A 157 -17.13 0.40 -16.73
C GLU A 157 -18.61 0.67 -17.02
N ALA A 158 -19.28 -0.22 -17.78
CA ALA A 158 -20.70 -0.11 -18.05
C ALA A 158 -21.55 -0.23 -16.76
N GLN A 159 -21.15 -1.08 -15.82
CA GLN A 159 -21.79 -1.20 -14.52
C GLN A 159 -21.61 0.10 -13.71
N LEU A 160 -20.40 0.66 -13.66
CA LEU A 160 -20.11 1.91 -12.96
C LEU A 160 -20.89 3.09 -13.57
N ASP A 161 -21.00 3.16 -14.90
CA ASP A 161 -21.80 4.17 -15.57
C ASP A 161 -23.30 3.99 -15.30
N SER A 162 -23.80 2.76 -15.30
CA SER A 162 -25.18 2.47 -14.89
C SER A 162 -25.44 2.92 -13.45
N GLU A 163 -24.52 2.66 -12.52
CA GLU A 163 -24.64 3.09 -11.14
C GLU A 163 -24.61 4.62 -11.02
N LYS A 164 -23.69 5.28 -11.72
CA LYS A 164 -23.60 6.76 -11.78
C LYS A 164 -24.91 7.38 -12.27
N ASN A 165 -25.48 6.81 -13.33
CA ASN A 165 -26.70 7.32 -13.96
C ASN A 165 -27.97 6.95 -13.19
N SER A 166 -27.92 5.96 -12.30
CA SER A 166 -29.06 5.58 -11.44
C SER A 166 -29.38 6.61 -10.36
N ARG A 167 -28.41 7.47 -10.01
CA ARG A 167 -28.53 8.48 -8.95
C ARG A 167 -28.85 9.84 -9.55
N THR A 168 -29.79 10.57 -8.95
CA THR A 168 -30.07 11.96 -9.34
C THR A 168 -29.08 12.93 -8.70
N PHE A 169 -28.85 14.09 -9.31
CA PHE A 169 -27.94 15.12 -8.80
C PHE A 169 -28.26 15.53 -7.35
N ASP A 170 -29.55 15.70 -7.01
CA ASP A 170 -30.00 16.01 -5.66
C ASP A 170 -29.68 14.91 -4.64
N GLN A 171 -29.80 13.64 -5.03
CA GLN A 171 -29.45 12.50 -4.16
C GLN A 171 -27.94 12.47 -3.89
N VAL A 172 -27.12 12.70 -4.92
CA VAL A 172 -25.66 12.75 -4.78
C VAL A 172 -25.24 13.90 -3.86
N ASN A 173 -25.77 15.11 -4.04
CA ASN A 173 -25.45 16.25 -3.17
C ASN A 173 -25.86 16.03 -1.72
N LYS A 174 -27.07 15.49 -1.48
CA LYS A 174 -27.50 15.14 -0.12
C LYS A 174 -26.57 14.12 0.52
N GLN A 175 -26.12 13.12 -0.24
CA GLN A 175 -25.16 12.12 0.23
C GLN A 175 -23.79 12.75 0.55
N ILE A 176 -23.28 13.65 -0.31
CA ILE A 176 -22.01 14.37 -0.06
C ILE A 176 -22.09 15.16 1.25
N VAL A 177 -23.14 15.94 1.46
CA VAL A 177 -23.33 16.73 2.69
C VAL A 177 -23.41 15.84 3.92
N ALA A 178 -24.16 14.74 3.84
CA ALA A 178 -24.28 13.78 4.95
C ALA A 178 -22.93 13.11 5.28
N MET A 179 -22.16 12.72 4.26
CA MET A 179 -20.84 12.11 4.46
C MET A 179 -19.84 13.10 5.04
N ASN A 180 -19.81 14.35 4.55
CA ASN A 180 -18.94 15.39 5.12
C ASN A 180 -19.25 15.63 6.60
N LYS A 181 -20.54 15.73 6.97
CA LYS A 181 -20.97 15.85 8.37
C LYS A 181 -20.52 14.65 9.22
N HIS A 182 -20.55 13.44 8.65
CA HIS A 182 -20.08 12.24 9.34
C HIS A 182 -18.56 12.28 9.55
N LEU A 183 -17.79 12.68 8.54
CA LEU A 183 -16.34 12.86 8.65
C LEU A 183 -15.99 13.90 9.73
N GLU A 184 -16.66 15.05 9.73
CA GLU A 184 -16.49 16.07 10.77
C GLU A 184 -16.80 15.53 12.17
N SER A 185 -17.89 14.77 12.32
CA SER A 185 -18.24 14.14 13.59
C SER A 185 -17.18 13.15 14.07
N LEU A 186 -16.62 12.35 13.15
CA LEU A 186 -15.54 11.41 13.48
C LEU A 186 -14.27 12.14 13.90
N LEU A 187 -13.90 13.20 13.18
CA LEU A 187 -12.73 14.02 13.52
C LEU A 187 -12.88 14.68 14.89
N ASN A 188 -14.06 15.22 15.21
CA ASN A 188 -14.36 15.79 16.53
C ASN A 188 -14.28 14.72 17.63
N SER A 189 -14.86 13.53 17.41
CA SER A 189 -14.77 12.43 18.37
C SER A 189 -13.33 11.96 18.59
N LEU A 190 -12.49 11.92 17.55
CA LEU A 190 -11.07 11.62 17.67
C LEU A 190 -10.32 12.68 18.49
N ALA A 191 -10.61 13.96 18.26
CA ALA A 191 -10.04 15.06 19.02
C ALA A 191 -10.46 15.02 20.50
N ASP A 192 -11.74 14.79 20.77
CA ASP A 192 -12.30 14.67 22.12
C ASP A 192 -11.72 13.46 22.86
N ASN A 193 -11.55 12.32 22.18
CA ASN A 193 -10.90 11.13 22.74
C ASN A 193 -9.42 11.38 23.06
N ALA A 194 -8.68 12.05 22.18
CA ALA A 194 -7.29 12.41 22.41
C ALA A 194 -7.14 13.36 23.62
N ARG A 195 -8.04 14.34 23.74
CA ARG A 195 -8.08 15.25 24.89
C ARG A 195 -8.46 14.54 26.19
N SER A 196 -9.48 13.69 26.16
CA SER A 196 -9.92 12.91 27.32
C SER A 196 -8.82 11.97 27.82
N GLN A 197 -8.04 11.38 26.91
CA GLN A 197 -6.88 10.56 27.27
C GLN A 197 -5.75 11.40 27.88
N ALA A 198 -5.49 12.60 27.35
CA ALA A 198 -4.51 13.52 27.94
C ALA A 198 -4.91 13.98 29.35
N ASP A 199 -6.18 14.31 29.57
CA ASP A 199 -6.71 14.72 30.87
C ASP A 199 -6.70 13.54 31.87
N ALA A 200 -7.01 12.31 31.42
CA ALA A 200 -6.91 11.10 32.26
C ALA A 200 -5.46 10.77 32.70
N HIS A 201 -4.45 11.18 31.93
CA HIS A 201 -3.04 11.04 32.31
C HIS A 201 -2.51 12.20 33.18
N ALA A 202 -3.16 13.36 33.17
CA ALA A 202 -2.76 14.52 33.96
C ALA A 202 -3.17 14.41 35.45
N ASP A 203 -4.23 13.65 35.76
CA ASP A 203 -4.90 13.65 37.07
C ASP A 203 -4.56 12.45 37.98
N VAL A 204 -3.58 11.60 37.63
CA VAL A 204 -3.11 10.54 38.54
C VAL A 204 -1.99 11.12 39.42
N PRO A 205 -2.23 11.41 40.71
CA PRO A 205 -1.16 11.87 41.59
C PRO A 205 -0.13 10.76 41.70
N THR A 206 1.11 11.03 41.29
CA THR A 206 2.23 10.08 41.38
C THR A 206 2.72 9.87 42.82
N TYR A 207 2.08 10.56 43.78
CA TYR A 207 2.36 10.50 45.20
C TYR A 207 1.16 9.95 45.97
N ASN A 208 1.44 9.15 46.99
CA ASN A 208 0.41 8.70 47.93
C ASN A 208 0.30 9.71 49.07
N ASN A 209 -0.82 10.43 49.12
CA ASN A 209 -1.07 11.47 50.11
C ASN A 209 -0.91 10.97 51.56
N HIS A 210 -1.31 9.72 51.83
CA HIS A 210 -1.16 9.11 53.15
C HIS A 210 0.32 8.88 53.53
N ASP A 211 1.11 8.37 52.59
CA ASP A 211 2.54 8.12 52.82
C ASP A 211 3.31 9.44 52.96
N THR A 212 2.94 10.45 52.17
CA THR A 212 3.47 11.81 52.31
C THR A 212 3.16 12.37 53.71
N GLN A 213 1.91 12.26 54.19
CA GLN A 213 1.56 12.71 55.54
C GLN A 213 2.31 11.94 56.64
N LYS A 214 2.50 10.63 56.46
CA LYS A 214 3.27 9.79 57.40
C LYS A 214 4.74 10.20 57.46
N LEU A 215 5.37 10.45 56.32
CA LEU A 215 6.73 10.98 56.23
C LEU A 215 6.84 12.35 56.88
N VAL A 216 5.89 13.25 56.62
CA VAL A 216 5.85 14.59 57.24
C VAL A 216 5.76 14.49 58.76
N ARG A 217 4.91 13.63 59.32
CA ARG A 217 4.82 13.41 60.77
C ARG A 217 6.08 12.74 61.34
N ALA A 218 6.69 11.81 60.61
CA ALA A 218 7.95 11.20 61.02
C ALA A 218 9.09 12.24 61.09
N VAL A 219 9.14 13.18 60.16
CA VAL A 219 10.17 14.24 60.10
C VAL A 219 9.93 15.34 61.13
N ILE A 220 8.70 15.84 61.24
CA ILE A 220 8.38 16.98 62.12
C ILE A 220 8.21 16.54 63.57
N ASN A 221 7.54 15.41 63.80
CA ASN A 221 7.15 14.94 65.12
C ASN A 221 7.99 13.75 65.62
N GLY A 222 8.88 13.20 64.77
CA GLY A 222 9.68 12.02 65.12
C GLY A 222 8.87 10.72 65.19
N GLU A 223 7.63 10.72 64.69
CA GLU A 223 6.70 9.59 64.80
C GLU A 223 7.22 8.38 63.99
N GLY A 224 7.50 7.26 64.67
CA GLY A 224 8.03 6.04 64.04
C GLY A 224 9.56 5.94 63.93
N LEU A 225 10.33 6.94 64.39
CA LEU A 225 11.80 6.94 64.35
C LEU A 225 12.47 6.43 65.65
N ARG A 226 11.71 5.85 66.58
CA ARG A 226 12.29 5.31 67.83
C ARG A 226 13.04 4.00 67.55
N PRO A 227 14.36 3.93 67.81
CA PRO A 227 15.08 2.66 67.78
C PRO A 227 14.62 1.82 68.97
N THR A 228 13.91 0.72 68.72
CA THR A 228 13.66 -0.28 69.76
C THR A 228 14.98 -0.99 70.07
N ARG A 229 15.72 -0.48 71.06
CA ARG A 229 16.74 -1.26 71.74
C ARG A 229 16.06 -2.15 72.76
N GLY A 230 16.00 -3.44 72.44
CA GLY A 230 16.04 -4.57 73.37
C GLY A 230 14.94 -4.64 74.43
N ALA A 231 13.93 -5.46 74.17
CA ALA A 231 13.33 -6.29 75.21
C ALA A 231 13.11 -7.69 74.63
N VAL A 232 13.90 -8.64 75.14
CA VAL A 232 13.79 -10.08 74.84
C VAL A 232 12.80 -10.70 75.83
N SER A 233 12.03 -11.68 75.31
CA SER A 233 11.41 -12.84 75.99
C SER A 233 9.98 -12.65 76.55
N THR A 234 9.00 -13.54 76.35
CA THR A 234 8.96 -14.88 75.70
C THR A 234 7.51 -15.34 75.47
N GLU A 235 7.34 -16.21 74.45
CA GLU A 235 6.30 -17.26 74.27
C GLU A 235 4.81 -16.84 74.11
N ASN A 236 4.02 -17.36 73.16
CA ASN A 236 4.14 -18.60 72.40
C ASN A 236 3.18 -18.62 71.17
N ALA A 237 3.45 -19.56 70.25
CA ALA A 237 2.61 -20.14 69.19
C ALA A 237 2.91 -19.79 67.70
N GLN A 238 3.94 -20.47 67.19
CA GLN A 238 3.93 -21.40 66.03
C GLN A 238 3.75 -20.90 64.57
N PRO A 239 4.20 -21.69 63.56
CA PRO A 239 5.36 -21.30 62.78
C PRO A 239 5.06 -21.11 61.29
N SER A 240 5.64 -20.06 60.73
CA SER A 240 5.97 -19.94 59.32
C SER A 240 7.23 -20.74 59.00
N VAL A 241 7.19 -21.57 57.96
CA VAL A 241 8.40 -21.95 57.23
C VAL A 241 8.59 -21.00 56.04
N SER A 242 9.68 -20.25 56.11
CA SER A 242 10.26 -19.45 55.04
C SER A 242 10.95 -20.32 53.99
N ALA A 243 11.10 -19.83 52.76
CA ALA A 243 12.39 -19.88 52.07
C ALA A 243 12.41 -18.97 50.83
N ALA A 244 13.49 -18.19 50.74
CA ALA A 244 13.92 -17.44 49.57
C ALA A 244 14.51 -18.38 48.50
N GLY A 245 14.46 -17.97 47.23
CA GLY A 245 15.12 -18.70 46.15
C GLY A 245 14.98 -18.03 44.78
N ALA A 246 15.97 -17.21 44.46
CA ALA A 246 16.56 -16.88 43.15
C ALA A 246 15.90 -17.38 41.82
N SER A 247 15.79 -16.41 40.91
CA SER A 247 16.20 -16.50 39.48
C SER A 247 15.37 -17.28 38.45
N SER A 248 15.02 -16.52 37.41
CA SER A 248 14.99 -16.85 35.98
C SER A 248 13.72 -17.48 35.35
N THR A 249 13.34 -16.86 34.23
CA THR A 249 12.75 -17.43 33.01
C THR A 249 11.23 -17.28 32.79
N THR A 250 10.90 -16.28 31.98
CA THR A 250 10.02 -16.32 30.78
C THR A 250 8.85 -17.32 30.73
N HIS A 251 7.60 -16.83 30.70
CA HIS A 251 6.51 -17.46 29.94
C HIS A 251 5.29 -16.53 29.74
N VAL A 252 4.84 -16.40 28.49
CA VAL A 252 3.66 -15.66 28.00
C VAL A 252 2.40 -16.55 28.12
N PRO A 253 1.24 -16.12 28.66
CA PRO A 253 0.05 -16.95 28.67
C PRO A 253 -0.68 -16.96 27.31
N PRO A 254 -1.16 -18.14 26.84
CA PRO A 254 -1.96 -18.26 25.63
C PRO A 254 -3.44 -17.94 25.85
N ARG A 255 -4.08 -17.44 24.78
CA ARG A 255 -5.54 -17.30 24.62
C ARG A 255 -6.21 -18.67 24.81
N SER A 256 -7.16 -18.76 25.74
CA SER A 256 -8.11 -19.87 25.81
C SER A 256 -9.35 -19.54 24.97
N ALA A 257 -9.63 -20.42 24.03
CA ALA A 257 -10.87 -20.49 23.27
C ALA A 257 -11.89 -21.38 24.00
N GLY A 258 -13.17 -21.04 23.83
CA GLY A 258 -14.26 -22.02 23.77
C GLY A 258 -15.13 -22.14 25.02
N SER A 259 -16.34 -21.57 24.95
CA SER A 259 -17.53 -22.30 25.38
C SER A 259 -18.71 -21.94 24.47
N ALA A 260 -19.30 -22.99 23.91
CA ALA A 260 -20.43 -22.98 23.01
C ALA A 260 -21.72 -22.72 23.78
N THR A 261 -22.65 -21.98 23.19
CA THR A 261 -24.07 -22.05 23.53
C THR A 261 -24.88 -22.17 22.25
N ALA A 262 -25.63 -23.26 22.16
CA ALA A 262 -26.61 -23.56 21.14
C ALA A 262 -28.00 -23.17 21.65
N GLN A 263 -28.80 -22.48 20.82
CA GLN A 263 -30.26 -22.45 20.82
C GLN A 263 -30.72 -21.43 19.77
N GLN A 264 -31.84 -21.54 19.06
CA GLN A 264 -32.63 -22.63 18.51
C GLN A 264 -33.64 -21.92 17.59
N GLN A 265 -33.71 -22.34 16.33
CA GLN A 265 -34.71 -21.87 15.37
C GLN A 265 -36.13 -22.18 15.86
N ARG A 266 -37.02 -21.20 15.73
CA ARG A 266 -38.47 -21.45 15.63
C ARG A 266 -38.98 -20.85 14.33
N ARG A 267 -39.80 -21.66 13.68
CA ARG A 267 -40.59 -21.45 12.47
C ARG A 267 -41.42 -20.18 12.51
#